data_AF-A0A9D7BJ28-F1
#
_entry.id   AF-A0A9D7BJ28-F1
#
_cell.length_a   1.000
_cell.length_b   1.000
_cell.length_c   1.000
_cell.angle_alpha   90.00
_cell.angle_beta   90.00
_cell.angle_gamma   90.00
#
_symmetry.space_group_name_H-M   'P 1'
#
loop_
_entity.id
_entity.type
_entity.pdbx_description
1 polymer ?
#
loop_
_entity_poly.entity_id
_entity_poly.type
_entity_poly.pdbx_seq_one_letter_code
_entity_poly.pdbx_strand_id
1 'polypeptide(L)'
;MKNIFSTFLWYVLFLPLVFTQKQTGFVCEMVNEKIIKIKYLSTNPDFQFLASDAVLLPAKGPCTLCQEEPDRVYIPSLDLTVISRPEGNGFITTLQEDEEIYGGGGRALPVNRRGYTFPLDNHPWYAYGYGADHLNFSVPFFISSKGYGLFFDNPSKGHADIGKTNKNIFDLRCSGGALELYIIIGDVSQVLSSYHALTGFQEMVPKWSMGLFLSRFGYTSEKNVKSVTRKMEKKDFRLMRLYLICSGLVTALNLPWAIWIG
;
A
#
# COMPACT_ATOMS: atom_id res chain seq x y z
N MET A 1 -62.69 53.99 13.25
CA MET A 1 -63.43 52.72 13.35
C MET A 1 -62.48 51.58 12.98
N LYS A 2 -62.57 50.50 13.76
CA LYS A 2 -61.63 49.37 13.89
C LYS A 2 -61.61 48.45 12.66
N ASN A 3 -60.49 47.76 12.46
CA ASN A 3 -60.34 46.30 12.28
C ASN A 3 -58.83 46.01 12.11
N ILE A 4 -58.10 45.47 13.09
CA ILE A 4 -58.03 44.05 13.54
C ILE A 4 -57.81 43.11 12.35
N PHE A 5 -56.60 42.55 12.22
CA PHE A 5 -56.35 41.09 12.18
C PHE A 5 -54.85 40.76 11.97
N SER A 6 -54.40 39.75 12.74
CA SER A 6 -53.32 38.79 12.42
C SER A 6 -51.88 39.30 12.49
N THR A 7 -51.12 39.06 13.57
CA THR A 7 -50.48 37.78 13.97
C THR A 7 -49.50 37.23 12.92
N PHE A 8 -48.32 36.85 13.41
CA PHE A 8 -47.30 35.94 12.86
C PHE A 8 -45.93 36.53 12.47
N LEU A 9 -44.96 36.18 13.32
CA LEU A 9 -43.59 35.77 12.99
C LEU A 9 -42.60 36.82 12.45
N TRP A 10 -41.96 37.53 13.39
CA TRP A 10 -40.59 38.03 13.20
C TRP A 10 -39.61 37.13 13.95
N TYR A 11 -39.27 36.00 13.33
CA TYR A 11 -38.07 35.20 13.62
C TYR A 11 -37.70 34.46 12.33
N VAL A 12 -37.18 35.18 11.34
CA VAL A 12 -36.42 34.55 10.27
C VAL A 12 -35.02 34.38 10.80
N LEU A 13 -34.76 33.18 11.32
CA LEU A 13 -33.43 32.64 11.58
C LEU A 13 -32.54 32.95 10.37
N PHE A 14 -31.52 33.78 10.58
CA PHE A 14 -30.30 33.77 9.78
C PHE A 14 -29.62 32.41 10.01
N LEU A 15 -30.12 31.36 9.36
CA LEU A 15 -29.32 30.20 9.04
C LEU A 15 -28.30 30.68 8.02
N PRO A 16 -26.99 30.61 8.29
CA PRO A 16 -26.04 30.75 7.20
C PRO A 16 -26.36 29.61 6.24
N LEU A 17 -26.76 29.95 5.02
CA LEU A 17 -26.60 29.05 3.88
C LEU A 17 -25.10 28.76 3.81
N VAL A 18 -24.66 27.70 4.48
CA VAL A 18 -23.42 27.03 4.13
C VAL A 18 -23.69 26.46 2.74
N PHE A 19 -23.35 27.24 1.73
CA PHE A 19 -23.13 26.72 0.40
C PHE A 19 -21.98 25.71 0.54
N THR A 20 -22.32 24.44 0.72
CA THR A 20 -21.38 23.34 0.49
C THR A 20 -21.16 23.27 -1.02
N GLN A 21 -20.31 24.16 -1.52
CA GLN A 21 -19.75 24.00 -2.85
C GLN A 21 -18.94 22.68 -2.77
N LYS A 22 -19.40 21.63 -3.46
CA LYS A 22 -18.65 20.38 -3.63
C LYS A 22 -17.36 20.76 -4.38
N GLN A 23 -16.31 21.12 -3.65
CA GLN A 23 -15.01 21.39 -4.24
C GLN A 23 -14.40 20.07 -4.68
N THR A 24 -14.31 19.88 -5.99
CA THR A 24 -13.47 18.85 -6.59
C THR A 24 -12.01 19.25 -6.37
N GLY A 25 -11.23 18.41 -5.70
CA GLY A 25 -9.84 18.72 -5.41
C GLY A 25 -9.08 17.60 -4.72
N PHE A 26 -7.80 17.86 -4.49
CA PHE A 26 -6.93 17.02 -3.66
C PHE A 26 -6.89 17.58 -2.25
N VAL A 27 -6.87 16.68 -1.27
CA VAL A 27 -6.38 17.00 0.06
C VAL A 27 -5.02 16.34 0.17
N CYS A 28 -4.00 17.16 0.36
CA CYS A 28 -2.70 16.70 0.80
C CYS A 28 -2.55 17.04 2.30
N GLU A 29 -1.91 16.15 3.02
CA GLU A 29 -1.74 16.25 4.45
C GLU A 29 -0.31 15.79 4.78
N MET A 30 0.44 16.65 5.45
CA MET A 30 1.71 16.24 6.05
C MET A 30 1.39 15.39 7.28
N VAL A 31 1.61 14.08 7.18
CA VAL A 31 1.43 13.17 8.32
C VAL A 31 2.56 13.38 9.33
N ASN A 32 3.78 13.64 8.84
CA ASN A 32 4.95 14.08 9.60
C ASN A 32 5.99 14.70 8.63
N GLU A 33 7.20 15.00 9.09
CA GLU A 33 8.24 15.64 8.25
C GLU A 33 8.71 14.82 7.04
N LYS A 34 8.37 13.51 6.96
CA LYS A 34 8.78 12.61 5.86
C LYS A 34 7.63 12.02 5.06
N ILE A 35 6.39 12.11 5.56
CA ILE A 35 5.24 11.43 4.96
C ILE A 35 4.21 12.46 4.52
N ILE A 36 3.90 12.43 3.23
CA ILE A 36 2.88 13.25 2.60
C ILE A 36 1.76 12.32 2.16
N LYS A 37 0.56 12.51 2.69
CA LYS A 37 -0.65 11.81 2.25
C LYS A 37 -1.35 12.64 1.20
N ILE A 38 -1.73 12.04 0.08
CA ILE A 38 -2.54 12.64 -0.97
C ILE A 38 -3.82 11.85 -1.09
N LYS A 39 -4.96 12.53 -0.95
CA LYS A 39 -6.29 11.96 -1.11
C LYS A 39 -7.06 12.74 -2.17
N TYR A 40 -7.55 12.02 -3.17
CA TYR A 40 -8.45 12.60 -4.17
C TYR A 40 -9.91 12.52 -3.69
N LEU A 41 -10.64 13.63 -3.78
CA LEU A 41 -12.01 13.72 -3.25
C LEU A 41 -13.12 13.65 -4.32
N SER A 42 -12.79 13.64 -5.61
CA SER A 42 -13.67 13.59 -6.82
C SER A 42 -15.05 14.25 -6.77
N THR A 43 -15.38 15.09 -7.75
CA THR A 43 -16.28 14.63 -8.84
C THR A 43 -15.77 14.85 -10.29
N ASN A 44 -14.50 15.22 -10.55
CA ASN A 44 -14.02 15.44 -11.93
C ASN A 44 -12.53 15.07 -12.14
N PRO A 45 -12.20 14.09 -13.01
CA PRO A 45 -10.87 13.47 -13.05
C PRO A 45 -9.77 14.13 -13.90
N ASP A 46 -10.05 15.22 -14.62
CA ASP A 46 -9.12 15.79 -15.61
C ASP A 46 -8.02 16.71 -15.02
N PHE A 47 -7.63 16.55 -13.75
CA PHE A 47 -6.67 17.43 -13.09
C PHE A 47 -5.25 16.84 -13.04
N GLN A 48 -4.29 17.56 -13.64
CA GLN A 48 -2.86 17.25 -13.55
C GLN A 48 -2.22 18.07 -12.42
N PHE A 49 -1.30 17.45 -11.68
CA PHE A 49 -0.50 18.12 -10.67
C PHE A 49 0.99 17.98 -11.02
N LEU A 50 1.60 19.11 -11.38
CA LEU A 50 3.03 19.20 -11.63
C LEU A 50 3.71 19.56 -10.30
N ALA A 51 4.18 18.56 -9.55
CA ALA A 51 5.15 18.79 -8.48
C ALA A 51 6.52 19.10 -9.09
N SER A 52 6.60 20.25 -9.76
CA SER A 52 7.88 20.85 -10.17
C SER A 52 8.25 22.03 -9.28
N ASP A 53 7.31 22.57 -8.49
CA ASP A 53 7.55 23.46 -7.37
C ASP A 53 6.63 23.04 -6.22
N ALA A 54 7.18 22.91 -5.01
CA ALA A 54 6.48 22.42 -3.83
C ALA A 54 5.10 23.08 -3.64
N VAL A 55 4.01 22.31 -3.81
CA VAL A 55 2.67 22.80 -3.44
C VAL A 55 2.49 22.62 -1.93
N LEU A 56 2.62 23.74 -1.23
CA LEU A 56 2.15 23.92 0.13
C LEU A 56 0.63 23.72 0.20
N LEU A 57 0.17 23.00 1.21
CA LEU A 57 -1.20 23.13 1.71
C LEU A 57 -1.22 23.91 3.03
N PRO A 58 -2.15 24.86 3.20
CA PRO A 58 -2.11 25.79 4.30
C PRO A 58 -2.67 25.15 5.58
N ALA A 59 -1.87 25.17 6.64
CA ALA A 59 -2.39 25.13 8.01
C ALA A 59 -2.63 26.58 8.47
N LYS A 60 -3.82 27.12 8.15
CA LYS A 60 -4.34 28.42 8.59
C LYS A 60 -3.45 29.66 8.33
N GLY A 61 -3.79 30.44 7.30
CA GLY A 61 -3.27 31.81 7.07
C GLY A 61 -2.83 32.06 5.62
N PRO A 62 -2.75 33.32 5.15
CA PRO A 62 -2.48 33.65 3.76
C PRO A 62 -0.99 33.40 3.45
N CYS A 63 -0.70 32.38 2.64
CA CYS A 63 0.66 32.10 2.18
C CYS A 63 1.02 33.00 0.99
N THR A 64 2.09 33.78 1.14
CA THR A 64 2.83 34.43 0.06
C THR A 64 4.16 33.69 -0.11
N LEU A 65 4.47 33.28 -1.35
CA LEU A 65 5.69 32.56 -1.72
C LEU A 65 6.86 33.56 -1.78
N CYS A 66 7.95 33.32 -1.05
CA CYS A 66 9.23 34.00 -1.27
C CYS A 66 10.38 32.97 -1.22
N GLN A 67 11.29 33.13 -2.18
CA GLN A 67 12.50 32.34 -2.44
C GLN A 67 13.61 32.70 -1.43
N GLU A 68 14.57 31.78 -1.27
CA GLU A 68 15.85 31.87 -0.52
C GLU A 68 15.82 31.61 1.00
N GLU A 69 16.33 30.43 1.43
CA GLU A 69 17.22 30.18 2.60
C GLU A 69 17.37 28.66 2.97
N PRO A 70 18.44 28.21 3.67
CA PRO A 70 19.19 26.97 3.35
C PRO A 70 18.82 25.63 4.02
N ASP A 71 17.76 25.50 4.83
CA ASP A 71 17.55 24.29 5.66
C ASP A 71 16.28 23.47 5.34
N ARG A 72 16.01 23.17 4.06
CA ARG A 72 14.82 22.39 3.67
C ARG A 72 15.10 21.25 2.71
N VAL A 73 14.51 20.09 3.00
CA VAL A 73 14.51 18.89 2.14
C VAL A 73 13.72 19.22 0.87
N TYR A 74 14.47 19.41 -0.21
CA TYR A 74 13.97 19.50 -1.57
C TYR A 74 13.72 18.07 -2.07
N ILE A 75 12.57 17.79 -2.68
CA ILE A 75 12.40 16.61 -3.53
C ILE A 75 12.55 17.13 -4.97
N PRO A 76 13.73 17.04 -5.58
CA PRO A 76 13.79 17.22 -7.02
C PRO A 76 12.92 16.14 -7.65
N SER A 77 12.01 16.51 -8.56
CA SER A 77 11.51 15.68 -9.68
C SER A 77 10.42 14.61 -9.48
N LEU A 78 9.66 14.55 -8.38
CA LEU A 78 8.47 13.67 -8.33
C LEU A 78 7.21 14.43 -8.74
N ASP A 79 6.88 14.44 -10.03
CA ASP A 79 5.59 14.93 -10.52
C ASP A 79 4.49 13.88 -10.28
N LEU A 80 3.26 14.29 -9.96
CA LEU A 80 2.19 13.33 -9.68
C LEU A 80 0.89 13.77 -10.33
N THR A 81 0.46 13.06 -11.36
CA THR A 81 -0.79 13.32 -12.07
C THR A 81 -1.83 12.28 -11.69
N VAL A 82 -3.05 12.71 -11.37
CA VAL A 82 -4.16 11.76 -11.28
C VAL A 82 -4.76 11.53 -12.64
N ILE A 83 -5.09 10.27 -12.88
CA ILE A 83 -5.71 9.83 -14.12
C ILE A 83 -7.04 9.16 -13.84
N SER A 84 -8.00 9.38 -14.74
CA SER A 84 -9.15 8.51 -14.90
C SER A 84 -9.16 7.97 -16.31
N ARG A 85 -9.23 6.65 -16.43
CA ARG A 85 -9.29 5.92 -17.69
C ARG A 85 -10.40 4.87 -17.58
N PRO A 86 -10.92 4.36 -18.71
CA PRO A 86 -11.87 3.24 -18.70
C PRO A 86 -11.35 2.02 -17.93
N GLU A 87 -10.03 1.80 -17.98
CA GLU A 87 -9.31 0.72 -17.31
C GLU A 87 -9.17 0.91 -15.79
N GLY A 88 -9.47 2.11 -15.26
CA GLY A 88 -9.31 2.45 -13.85
C GLY A 88 -8.77 3.86 -13.60
N ASN A 89 -8.91 4.30 -12.35
CA ASN A 89 -8.41 5.59 -11.87
C ASN A 89 -7.13 5.39 -11.06
N GLY A 90 -6.26 6.39 -11.02
CA GLY A 90 -4.93 6.19 -10.46
C GLY A 90 -4.05 7.42 -10.42
N PHE A 91 -2.76 7.17 -10.19
CA PHE A 91 -1.68 8.15 -10.16
C PHE A 91 -0.63 7.80 -11.20
N ILE A 92 -0.07 8.82 -11.85
CA ILE A 92 1.08 8.73 -12.74
C ILE A 92 2.18 9.63 -12.20
N THR A 93 3.41 9.15 -12.23
CA THR A 93 4.61 9.94 -11.97
C THR A 93 5.67 9.67 -13.04
N THR A 94 6.56 10.62 -13.28
CA THR A 94 7.69 10.40 -14.20
C THR A 94 8.77 9.54 -13.55
N LEU A 95 9.50 8.83 -14.40
CA LEU A 95 10.68 8.06 -14.03
C LEU A 95 11.92 8.71 -14.64
N GLN A 96 12.93 8.99 -13.82
CA GLN A 96 14.23 9.44 -14.30
C GLN A 96 14.95 8.31 -15.07
N GLU A 97 15.94 8.60 -15.91
CA GLU A 97 16.54 7.61 -16.81
C GLU A 97 17.24 6.42 -16.11
N ASP A 98 17.84 6.65 -14.95
CA ASP A 98 18.60 5.67 -14.14
C ASP A 98 17.88 5.25 -12.85
N GLU A 99 16.63 5.67 -12.68
CA GLU A 99 15.81 5.31 -11.54
C GLU A 99 15.44 3.82 -11.52
N GLU A 100 15.58 3.20 -10.36
CA GLU A 100 15.18 1.82 -10.12
C GLU A 100 13.99 1.82 -9.15
N ILE A 101 13.01 0.96 -9.42
CA ILE A 101 11.82 0.84 -8.58
C ILE A 101 11.75 -0.58 -8.02
N TYR A 102 11.52 -0.71 -6.73
CA TYR A 102 11.39 -1.99 -6.02
C TYR A 102 10.02 -2.10 -5.37
N GLY A 103 9.63 -3.30 -4.94
CA GLY A 103 8.37 -3.56 -4.24
C GLY A 103 7.34 -4.29 -5.10
N GLY A 104 6.05 -3.98 -4.87
CA GLY A 104 4.91 -4.62 -5.56
C GLY A 104 4.49 -5.99 -5.00
N GLY A 105 5.01 -6.37 -3.84
CA GLY A 105 4.74 -7.65 -3.17
C GLY A 105 5.53 -8.83 -3.72
N GLY A 106 5.01 -10.04 -3.49
CA GLY A 106 5.60 -11.29 -3.94
C GLY A 106 5.44 -11.45 -5.45
N ARG A 107 6.54 -11.35 -6.20
CA ARG A 107 6.61 -11.55 -7.65
C ARG A 107 7.88 -12.30 -7.99
N ALA A 108 7.85 -13.19 -8.97
CA ALA A 108 9.03 -13.90 -9.47
C ALA A 108 9.70 -13.13 -10.63
N LEU A 109 9.74 -11.80 -10.52
CA LEU A 109 10.39 -10.88 -11.46
C LEU A 109 11.77 -10.44 -10.91
N PRO A 110 12.67 -9.84 -11.72
CA PRO A 110 13.88 -9.22 -11.18
C PRO A 110 13.57 -8.18 -10.09
N VAL A 111 14.49 -8.01 -9.13
CA VAL A 111 14.29 -7.12 -7.98
C VAL A 111 13.93 -5.69 -8.41
N ASN A 112 14.67 -5.14 -9.39
CA ASN A 112 14.28 -3.91 -10.08
C ASN A 112 13.06 -4.20 -10.96
N ARG A 113 11.95 -3.53 -10.65
CA ARG A 113 10.64 -3.65 -11.29
C ARG A 113 10.48 -2.74 -12.49
N ARG A 114 11.47 -1.90 -12.80
CA ARG A 114 11.43 -1.05 -13.99
C ARG A 114 11.40 -1.89 -15.27
N GLY A 115 10.57 -1.47 -16.23
CA GLY A 115 10.30 -2.18 -17.46
C GLY A 115 9.28 -3.32 -17.30
N TYR A 116 8.63 -3.44 -16.15
CA TYR A 116 7.58 -4.44 -15.88
C TYR A 116 6.23 -3.79 -15.61
N THR A 117 5.19 -4.56 -15.89
CA THR A 117 3.82 -4.23 -15.51
C THR A 117 3.19 -5.46 -14.87
N PHE A 118 2.35 -5.27 -13.86
CA PHE A 118 1.68 -6.36 -13.17
C PHE A 118 0.43 -5.90 -12.43
N PRO A 119 -0.55 -6.79 -12.23
CA PRO A 119 -1.77 -6.47 -11.51
C PRO A 119 -1.53 -6.50 -9.98
N LEU A 120 -2.14 -5.57 -9.26
CA LEU A 120 -2.15 -5.51 -7.79
C LEU A 120 -3.44 -6.16 -7.26
N ASP A 121 -3.54 -7.47 -7.47
CA ASP A 121 -4.51 -8.35 -6.81
C ASP A 121 -3.84 -9.68 -6.44
N ASN A 122 -4.44 -10.43 -5.52
CA ASN A 122 -3.88 -11.69 -5.07
C ASN A 122 -4.40 -12.82 -5.95
N HIS A 123 -3.50 -13.55 -6.60
CA HIS A 123 -3.86 -14.68 -7.45
C HIS A 123 -2.95 -15.88 -7.22
N PRO A 124 -3.52 -17.07 -6.92
CA PRO A 124 -2.72 -18.27 -6.79
C PRO A 124 -2.17 -18.72 -8.15
N TRP A 125 -0.84 -18.82 -8.26
CA TRP A 125 -0.18 -19.46 -9.39
C TRP A 125 0.54 -20.71 -8.89
N TYR A 126 0.06 -21.91 -9.26
CA TYR A 126 0.70 -23.15 -8.84
C TYR A 126 1.95 -23.47 -9.68
N ALA A 127 3.01 -23.94 -9.03
CA ALA A 127 4.27 -24.29 -9.69
C ALA A 127 4.86 -23.18 -10.57
N TYR A 128 4.73 -21.92 -10.12
CA TYR A 128 5.28 -20.77 -10.84
C TYR A 128 6.80 -20.82 -10.93
N GLY A 129 7.33 -20.21 -11.98
CA GLY A 129 8.77 -20.03 -12.20
C GLY A 129 9.15 -18.56 -12.32
N TYR A 130 10.39 -18.31 -12.70
CA TYR A 130 10.86 -16.97 -13.01
C TYR A 130 10.04 -16.35 -14.14
N GLY A 131 9.69 -15.08 -14.00
CA GLY A 131 8.78 -14.37 -14.89
C GLY A 131 7.33 -14.29 -14.40
N ALA A 132 6.95 -15.03 -13.34
CA ALA A 132 5.59 -14.96 -12.81
C ALA A 132 5.33 -13.61 -12.11
N ASP A 133 4.48 -12.82 -12.74
CA ASP A 133 4.17 -11.44 -12.41
C ASP A 133 2.87 -11.29 -11.63
N HIS A 134 2.10 -12.36 -11.40
CA HIS A 134 0.85 -12.36 -10.66
C HIS A 134 0.79 -13.52 -9.67
N LEU A 135 1.02 -13.24 -8.38
CA LEU A 135 1.14 -14.26 -7.34
C LEU A 135 0.24 -13.96 -6.13
N ASN A 136 0.38 -14.79 -5.10
CA ASN A 136 -0.52 -14.88 -3.95
C ASN A 136 -0.58 -13.64 -3.07
N PHE A 137 0.40 -12.74 -3.16
CA PHE A 137 0.55 -11.64 -2.21
C PHE A 137 1.04 -10.36 -2.88
N SER A 138 0.10 -9.44 -3.10
CA SER A 138 0.32 -8.10 -3.61
C SER A 138 0.44 -7.12 -2.44
N VAL A 139 1.48 -6.29 -2.48
CA VAL A 139 1.64 -5.16 -1.55
C VAL A 139 1.82 -3.91 -2.42
N PRO A 140 0.87 -2.95 -2.41
CA PRO A 140 0.92 -1.75 -3.22
C PRO A 140 1.88 -0.70 -2.64
N PHE A 141 3.09 -1.13 -2.29
CA PHE A 141 4.17 -0.31 -1.78
C PHE A 141 5.41 -0.46 -2.66
N PHE A 142 5.99 0.68 -3.02
CA PHE A 142 7.12 0.79 -3.93
C PHE A 142 8.19 1.69 -3.34
N ILE A 143 9.44 1.40 -3.66
CA ILE A 143 10.60 2.18 -3.22
C ILE A 143 11.40 2.56 -4.47
N SER A 144 11.72 3.84 -4.60
CA SER A 144 12.59 4.35 -5.64
C SER A 144 14.03 4.49 -5.15
N SER A 145 15.00 4.20 -6.03
CA SER A 145 16.41 4.51 -5.81
C SER A 145 16.70 6.02 -5.72
N LYS A 146 15.74 6.89 -6.08
CA LYS A 146 15.82 8.35 -6.01
C LYS A 146 15.37 8.95 -4.68
N GLY A 147 15.18 8.11 -3.64
CA GLY A 147 14.99 8.59 -2.28
C GLY A 147 13.54 8.87 -1.90
N TYR A 148 12.61 8.08 -2.43
CA TYR A 148 11.22 8.11 -2.01
C TYR A 148 10.56 6.73 -2.06
N GLY A 149 9.46 6.57 -1.34
CA GLY A 149 8.55 5.44 -1.40
C GLY A 149 7.13 5.87 -1.72
N LEU A 150 6.39 5.02 -2.41
CA LEU A 150 5.00 5.22 -2.75
C LEU A 150 4.18 4.10 -2.14
N PHE A 151 3.28 4.42 -1.22
CA PHE A 151 2.30 3.48 -0.69
C PHE A 151 0.91 3.87 -1.20
N PHE A 152 0.38 3.07 -2.12
CA PHE A 152 -0.95 3.27 -2.69
C PHE A 152 -1.98 2.52 -1.83
N ASP A 153 -2.66 3.27 -0.97
CA ASP A 153 -3.58 2.76 0.05
C ASP A 153 -4.96 2.50 -0.55
N ASN A 154 -5.03 1.47 -1.39
CA ASN A 154 -6.26 1.05 -2.05
C ASN A 154 -6.37 -0.49 -2.06
N PRO A 155 -7.44 -1.08 -1.49
CA PRO A 155 -7.61 -2.53 -1.43
C PRO A 155 -8.30 -3.13 -2.67
N SER A 156 -8.76 -2.30 -3.61
CA SER A 156 -9.40 -2.77 -4.84
C SER A 156 -8.37 -3.39 -5.78
N LYS A 157 -8.84 -4.10 -6.82
CA LYS A 157 -7.95 -4.60 -7.87
C LYS A 157 -7.18 -3.44 -8.48
N GLY A 158 -5.86 -3.50 -8.37
CA GLY A 158 -4.98 -2.47 -8.91
C GLY A 158 -4.10 -2.96 -10.05
N HIS A 159 -3.26 -2.07 -10.53
CA HIS A 159 -2.29 -2.34 -11.56
C HIS A 159 -1.12 -1.38 -11.42
N ALA A 160 0.10 -1.88 -11.63
CA ALA A 160 1.32 -1.10 -11.64
C ALA A 160 2.03 -1.32 -12.97
N ASP A 161 2.21 -0.25 -13.74
CA ASP A 161 3.04 -0.22 -14.95
C ASP A 161 4.24 0.69 -14.68
N ILE A 162 5.41 0.09 -14.55
CA ILE A 162 6.63 0.77 -14.12
C ILE A 162 7.53 0.88 -15.33
N GLY A 163 7.28 1.85 -16.19
CA GLY A 163 8.11 2.08 -17.37
C GLY A 163 7.95 1.04 -18.48
N LYS A 164 6.92 0.17 -18.44
CA LYS A 164 6.72 -0.85 -19.48
C LYS A 164 6.07 -0.25 -20.72
N THR A 165 4.93 0.43 -20.54
CA THR A 165 4.20 1.05 -21.66
C THR A 165 4.90 2.32 -22.13
N ASN A 166 5.39 3.14 -21.21
CA ASN A 166 6.23 4.30 -21.50
C ASN A 166 7.39 4.33 -20.51
N LYS A 167 8.63 4.22 -21.00
CA LYS A 167 9.86 4.10 -20.21
C LYS A 167 10.10 5.20 -19.16
N ASN A 168 9.43 6.33 -19.30
CA ASN A 168 9.55 7.51 -18.43
C ASN A 168 8.34 7.69 -17.50
N ILE A 169 7.44 6.71 -17.42
CA ILE A 169 6.19 6.82 -16.66
C ILE A 169 6.04 5.63 -15.71
N PHE A 170 5.71 5.91 -14.46
CA PHE A 170 5.17 4.95 -13.51
C PHE A 170 3.68 5.25 -13.30
N ASP A 171 2.84 4.29 -13.69
CA ASP A 171 1.38 4.35 -13.65
C ASP A 171 0.84 3.34 -12.61
N LEU A 172 0.17 3.85 -11.58
CA LEU A 172 -0.51 3.09 -10.53
C LEU A 172 -2.02 3.32 -10.65
N ARG A 173 -2.78 2.26 -10.91
CA ARG A 173 -4.23 2.31 -11.10
C ARG A 173 -4.98 1.36 -10.19
N CYS A 174 -6.26 1.65 -10.01
CA CYS A 174 -7.24 0.79 -9.37
C CYS A 174 -8.57 0.80 -10.11
N SER A 175 -9.33 -0.28 -9.99
CA SER A 175 -10.68 -0.39 -10.55
C SER A 175 -11.73 0.41 -9.77
N GLY A 176 -11.41 0.86 -8.55
CA GLY A 176 -12.34 1.57 -7.68
C GLY A 176 -11.77 1.86 -6.30
N GLY A 177 -12.61 2.35 -5.40
CA GLY A 177 -12.19 2.75 -4.05
C GLY A 177 -11.61 4.16 -3.99
N ALA A 178 -11.09 4.52 -2.82
CA ALA A 178 -10.48 5.83 -2.60
C ALA A 178 -9.09 5.89 -3.25
N LEU A 179 -8.77 6.99 -3.93
CA LEU A 179 -7.41 7.23 -4.41
C LEU A 179 -6.64 7.94 -3.30
N GLU A 180 -5.94 7.13 -2.51
CA GLU A 180 -5.05 7.59 -1.44
C GLU A 180 -3.63 7.11 -1.71
N LEU A 181 -2.68 8.03 -1.72
CA LEU A 181 -1.27 7.76 -1.95
C LEU A 181 -0.45 8.42 -0.84
N TYR A 182 0.41 7.65 -0.20
CA TYR A 182 1.42 8.17 0.71
C TYR A 182 2.76 8.22 -0.02
N ILE A 183 3.35 9.41 -0.04
CA ILE A 183 4.70 9.64 -0.50
C ILE A 183 5.59 9.73 0.73
N ILE A 184 6.59 8.87 0.80
CA ILE A 184 7.52 8.78 1.92
C ILE A 184 8.89 9.20 1.44
N ILE A 185 9.50 10.21 2.06
CA ILE A 185 10.77 10.78 1.62
C ILE A 185 11.93 10.27 2.47
N GLY A 186 13.01 9.88 1.80
CA GLY A 186 14.25 9.45 2.44
C GLY A 186 14.96 8.35 1.67
N ASP A 187 16.14 7.98 2.15
CA ASP A 187 16.82 6.78 1.65
C ASP A 187 15.98 5.50 1.92
N VAL A 188 16.39 4.36 1.35
CA VAL A 188 15.67 3.09 1.47
C VAL A 188 15.38 2.71 2.93
N SER A 189 16.33 2.93 3.85
CA SER A 189 16.16 2.59 5.26
C SER A 189 15.16 3.51 5.94
N GLN A 190 15.21 4.81 5.63
CA GLN A 190 14.29 5.80 6.15
C GLN A 190 12.87 5.55 5.63
N VAL A 191 12.73 5.26 4.33
CA VAL A 191 11.45 4.93 3.70
C VAL A 191 10.80 3.71 4.36
N LEU A 192 11.57 2.63 4.59
CA LEU A 192 11.08 1.44 5.27
C LEU A 192 10.67 1.73 6.73
N SER A 193 11.48 2.50 7.46
CA SER A 193 11.17 2.86 8.84
C SER A 193 9.89 3.70 8.94
N SER A 194 9.71 4.67 8.04
CA SER A 194 8.51 5.51 7.97
C SER A 194 7.28 4.72 7.52
N TYR A 195 7.46 3.77 6.59
CA TYR A 195 6.40 2.84 6.20
C TYR A 195 5.94 1.99 7.38
N HIS A 196 6.87 1.41 8.15
CA HIS A 196 6.53 0.67 9.36
C HIS A 196 5.90 1.52 10.45
N ALA A 197 6.30 2.78 10.60
CA ALA A 197 5.62 3.70 11.52
C ALA A 197 4.16 3.95 11.10
N LEU A 198 3.85 3.91 9.80
CA LEU A 198 2.50 4.08 9.26
C LEU A 198 1.67 2.79 9.36
N THR A 199 2.25 1.63 9.05
CA THR A 199 1.51 0.36 8.91
C THR A 199 1.65 -0.59 10.11
N GLY A 200 2.55 -0.28 11.05
CA GLY A 200 2.88 -1.12 12.19
C GLY A 200 4.23 -1.83 12.04
N PHE A 201 4.85 -2.06 13.20
CA PHE A 201 6.07 -2.86 13.34
C PHE A 201 5.71 -4.32 13.63
N GLN A 202 6.42 -5.24 12.98
CA GLN A 202 6.27 -6.67 13.25
C GLN A 202 6.81 -6.98 14.66
N GLU A 203 5.99 -7.62 15.49
CA GLU A 203 6.45 -8.13 16.79
C GLU A 203 7.50 -9.22 16.61
N MET A 204 8.41 -9.34 17.59
CA MET A 204 9.45 -10.35 17.57
C MET A 204 8.81 -11.75 17.58
N VAL A 205 9.14 -12.53 16.57
CA VAL A 205 8.69 -13.92 16.49
C VAL A 205 9.37 -14.77 17.58
N PRO A 206 8.72 -15.83 18.10
CA PRO A 206 9.34 -16.72 19.06
C PRO A 206 10.66 -17.31 18.54
N LYS A 207 11.70 -17.42 19.39
CA LYS A 207 13.04 -17.88 18.98
C LYS A 207 13.03 -19.22 18.23
N TRP A 208 12.15 -20.15 18.62
CA TRP A 208 12.03 -21.46 17.96
C TRP A 208 11.66 -21.35 16.47
N SER A 209 11.03 -20.25 16.06
CA SER A 209 10.60 -20.03 14.68
C SER A 209 11.73 -19.67 13.72
N MET A 210 12.94 -19.40 14.22
CA MET A 210 14.13 -19.16 13.39
C MET A 210 14.93 -20.45 13.13
N GLY A 211 14.47 -21.59 13.64
CA GLY A 211 15.16 -22.87 13.46
C GLY A 211 14.66 -23.69 12.28
N LEU A 212 15.16 -24.92 12.20
CA LEU A 212 14.81 -25.83 11.10
C LEU A 212 13.36 -26.31 11.23
N PHE A 213 12.60 -26.07 10.16
CA PHE A 213 11.25 -26.60 9.97
C PHE A 213 11.24 -27.77 9.00
N LEU A 214 10.40 -28.74 9.32
CA LEU A 214 10.07 -29.81 8.39
C LEU A 214 8.58 -29.75 8.09
N SER A 215 8.27 -29.72 6.79
CA SER A 215 6.90 -29.65 6.30
C SER A 215 6.77 -30.47 5.02
N ARG A 216 5.57 -31.01 4.79
CA ARG A 216 5.16 -31.61 3.53
C ARG A 216 3.67 -31.43 3.38
N PHE A 217 3.18 -31.49 2.14
CA PHE A 217 1.74 -31.56 1.89
C PHE A 217 1.22 -32.95 2.32
N GLY A 218 0.94 -33.07 3.62
CA GLY A 218 0.30 -34.22 4.26
C GLY A 218 1.23 -35.06 5.13
N TYR A 219 1.12 -34.87 6.44
CA TYR A 219 1.43 -35.89 7.44
C TYR A 219 0.09 -36.43 7.95
N THR A 220 -0.27 -37.63 7.52
CA THR A 220 -1.63 -38.16 7.70
C THR A 220 -1.83 -38.96 8.99
N SER A 221 -0.77 -39.19 9.77
CA SER A 221 -0.87 -39.91 11.04
C SER A 221 0.26 -39.54 12.00
N GLU A 222 0.00 -39.71 13.30
CA GLU A 222 1.01 -39.58 14.35
C GLU A 222 2.20 -40.53 14.15
N LYS A 223 1.95 -41.75 13.67
CA LYS A 223 3.01 -42.72 13.34
C LYS A 223 3.95 -42.19 12.26
N ASN A 224 3.41 -41.52 11.24
CA ASN A 224 4.20 -40.90 10.18
C ASN A 224 5.06 -39.76 10.72
N VAL A 225 4.46 -38.89 11.55
CA VAL A 225 5.16 -37.80 12.25
C VAL A 225 6.32 -38.35 13.08
N LYS A 226 6.05 -39.27 14.02
CA LYS A 226 7.07 -39.88 14.90
C LYS A 226 8.18 -40.59 14.13
N SER A 227 7.83 -41.30 13.05
CA SER A 227 8.81 -41.98 12.19
C SER A 227 9.78 -40.99 11.55
N VAL A 228 9.28 -39.85 11.09
CA VAL A 228 10.10 -38.82 10.45
C VAL A 228 10.96 -38.07 11.46
N THR A 229 10.42 -37.72 12.64
CA THR A 229 11.21 -37.10 13.72
C THR A 229 12.37 -38.00 14.15
N ARG A 230 12.13 -39.29 14.39
CA ARG A 230 13.19 -40.26 14.72
C ARG A 230 14.26 -40.38 13.64
N LYS A 231 13.89 -40.24 12.37
CA LYS A 231 14.86 -40.26 11.26
C LYS A 231 15.74 -39.01 11.27
N MET A 232 15.19 -37.84 11.62
CA MET A 232 15.96 -36.61 11.78
C MET A 232 16.94 -36.71 12.95
N GLU A 233 16.47 -37.19 14.11
CA GLU A 233 17.31 -37.43 15.29
C GLU A 233 18.47 -38.40 14.96
N LYS A 234 18.18 -39.53 14.31
CA LYS A 234 19.21 -40.50 13.89
C LYS A 234 20.23 -39.92 12.91
N LYS A 235 19.88 -38.88 12.17
CA LYS A 235 20.75 -38.19 11.21
C LYS A 235 21.40 -36.94 11.79
N ASP A 236 21.25 -36.71 13.09
CA ASP A 236 21.79 -35.55 13.81
C ASP A 236 21.27 -34.20 13.27
N PHE A 237 20.04 -34.18 12.75
CA PHE A 237 19.34 -32.94 12.42
C PHE A 237 18.49 -32.47 13.59
N ARG A 238 18.88 -31.33 14.19
CA ARG A 238 18.11 -30.69 15.25
C ARG A 238 16.87 -29.98 14.69
N LEU A 239 15.74 -30.68 14.70
CA LEU A 239 14.44 -30.13 14.30
C LEU A 239 13.88 -29.23 15.40
N MET A 240 13.40 -28.02 15.05
CA MET A 240 12.66 -27.17 16.00
C MET A 240 11.15 -27.41 15.93
N ARG A 241 10.59 -27.61 14.73
CA ARG A 241 9.15 -27.88 14.60
C ARG A 241 8.79 -28.65 13.33
N LEU A 242 7.72 -29.46 13.44
CA LEU A 242 7.08 -30.14 12.33
C LEU A 242 5.72 -29.49 12.04
N TYR A 243 5.44 -29.14 10.78
CA TYR A 243 4.13 -28.60 10.37
C TYR A 243 3.24 -29.68 9.75
N LEU A 244 2.01 -29.77 10.23
CA LEU A 244 0.94 -30.60 9.67
C LEU A 244 0.09 -29.75 8.73
N ILE A 245 0.07 -30.06 7.43
CA ILE A 245 -0.80 -29.39 6.46
C ILE A 245 -2.14 -30.14 6.36
N CYS A 246 -3.21 -29.39 6.06
CA CYS A 246 -4.66 -29.67 6.11
C CYS A 246 -5.24 -31.07 5.76
N SER A 247 -4.46 -32.09 5.40
CA SER A 247 -4.99 -33.46 5.27
C SER A 247 -5.46 -34.04 6.62
N GLY A 248 -4.97 -33.51 7.75
CA GLY A 248 -5.52 -33.80 9.08
C GLY A 248 -6.73 -32.95 9.46
N LEU A 249 -6.99 -31.84 8.75
CA LEU A 249 -8.05 -30.88 9.06
C LEU A 249 -9.35 -31.14 8.30
N VAL A 250 -9.32 -31.86 7.18
CA VAL A 250 -10.55 -32.24 6.46
C VAL A 250 -11.44 -33.20 7.29
N THR A 251 -10.87 -33.88 8.28
CA THR A 251 -11.62 -34.61 9.33
C THR A 251 -11.82 -33.79 10.62
N ALA A 252 -11.27 -32.58 10.71
CA ALA A 252 -11.18 -31.77 11.94
C ALA A 252 -11.87 -30.39 11.81
N LEU A 253 -13.05 -30.35 11.22
CA LEU A 253 -14.07 -29.36 11.61
C LEU A 253 -14.83 -29.77 12.90
N ASN A 254 -14.36 -30.82 13.58
CA ASN A 254 -14.59 -31.07 15.01
C ASN A 254 -13.22 -31.26 15.69
N LEU A 255 -12.64 -30.17 16.21
CA LEU A 255 -11.31 -30.12 16.84
C LEU A 255 -11.36 -30.57 18.31
N PRO A 256 -10.58 -31.63 18.68
CA PRO A 256 -9.95 -31.61 20.01
C PRO A 256 -8.43 -31.95 20.06
N TRP A 257 -7.75 -32.22 18.93
CA TRP A 257 -6.40 -32.83 18.96
C TRP A 257 -5.29 -32.06 18.23
N ALA A 258 -5.26 -30.73 18.32
CA ALA A 258 -4.03 -29.98 17.98
C ALA A 258 -2.94 -30.25 19.05
N ILE A 259 -2.29 -31.41 18.99
CA ILE A 259 -1.19 -31.76 19.88
C ILE A 259 0.01 -30.90 19.50
N TRP A 260 0.28 -29.91 20.34
CA TRP A 260 1.58 -29.26 20.42
C TRP A 260 2.58 -30.28 20.97
N ILE A 261 3.39 -30.86 20.08
CA ILE A 261 4.60 -31.57 20.51
C ILE A 261 5.71 -30.51 20.51
N GLY A 262 6.05 -30.06 21.71
CA GLY A 262 7.21 -29.21 21.98
C GLY A 262 8.50 -30.01 22.06
#